data_AF-A0A2A4J298-F1
#
_entry.id   AF-A0A2A4J298-F1
#
_cell.length_a   1.000
_cell.length_b   1.000
_cell.length_c   1.000
_cell.angle_alpha   90.00
_cell.angle_beta   90.00
_cell.angle_gamma   90.00
#
_symmetry.space_group_name_H-M   'P 1'
#
loop_
_entity.id
_entity.type
_entity.pdbx_description
1 polymer ?
#
loop_
_entity_poly.entity_id
_entity_poly.type
_entity_poly.pdbx_seq_one_letter_code
_entity_poly.pdbx_strand_id
1 'polypeptide(L)'
;FIAEGGKECFQDKMEGVQDCFNSTFDSETQASLKNATDTGIFELEFKEKQCEQMTTLQKCVVKVLEKCPKPTSANIVDSLFNFVRKATPCKQFTKGTGSARGGSTDETKSTPGAASGLTITAATLVTALAAALLV
;
A
#
# COMPACT_ATOMS: atom_id res chain seq x y z
N PHE A 1 2.70 7.08 19.44
CA PHE A 1 1.67 8.14 19.23
C PHE A 1 1.31 8.78 20.56
N ILE A 2 0.75 8.03 21.51
CA ILE A 2 0.37 8.55 22.85
C ILE A 2 1.57 9.12 23.61
N ALA A 3 2.67 8.37 23.75
CA ALA A 3 3.88 8.83 24.44
C ALA A 3 4.56 10.05 23.79
N GLU A 4 4.23 10.35 22.54
CA GLU A 4 4.80 11.46 21.78
C GLU A 4 3.92 12.72 21.80
N GLY A 5 2.88 12.75 22.65
CA GLY A 5 1.91 13.86 22.66
C GLY A 5 1.10 13.96 21.37
N GLY A 6 0.95 12.84 20.65
CA GLY A 6 0.33 12.81 19.33
C GLY A 6 -1.16 13.17 19.38
N LYS A 7 -1.85 12.82 20.48
CA LYS A 7 -3.26 13.16 20.68
C LYS A 7 -3.45 14.66 20.78
N GLU A 8 -2.66 15.32 21.63
CA GLU A 8 -2.70 16.75 21.89
C GLU A 8 -2.39 17.51 20.60
N CYS A 9 -1.32 17.12 19.90
CA CYS A 9 -1.01 17.78 18.63
C CYS A 9 -2.08 17.54 17.57
N PHE A 10 -2.66 16.33 17.46
CA PHE A 10 -3.72 16.07 16.49
C PHE A 10 -4.97 16.93 16.78
N GLN A 11 -5.29 17.15 18.06
CA GLN A 11 -6.35 18.07 18.48
C GLN A 11 -6.02 19.52 18.08
N ASP A 12 -4.81 19.99 18.35
CA ASP A 12 -4.35 21.35 17.98
C ASP A 12 -4.31 21.57 16.46
N LYS A 13 -4.14 20.49 15.69
CA LYS A 13 -4.07 20.52 14.22
C LYS A 13 -5.37 20.10 13.55
N MET A 14 -6.45 19.91 14.31
CA MET A 14 -7.70 19.36 13.79
C MET A 14 -8.28 20.17 12.63
N GLU A 15 -8.22 21.50 12.70
CA GLU A 15 -8.66 22.39 11.60
C GLU A 15 -7.87 22.13 10.32
N GLY A 16 -6.54 22.07 10.39
CA GLY A 16 -5.71 21.76 9.22
C GLY A 16 -5.94 20.34 8.68
N VAL A 17 -6.28 19.37 9.55
CA VAL A 17 -6.67 18.02 9.10
C VAL A 17 -8.04 18.04 8.42
N GLN A 18 -9.00 18.82 8.91
CA GLN A 18 -10.30 19.01 8.26
C GLN A 18 -10.16 19.68 6.90
N ASP A 19 -9.28 20.68 6.77
CA ASP A 19 -8.96 21.32 5.49
C ASP A 19 -8.35 20.33 4.49
N CYS A 20 -7.47 19.43 4.94
CA CYS A 20 -6.97 18.34 4.11
C CYS A 20 -8.11 17.45 3.59
N PHE A 21 -9.11 17.18 4.42
CA PHE A 21 -10.27 16.36 4.06
C PHE A 21 -11.15 17.07 3.01
N ASN A 22 -11.50 18.32 3.27
CA ASN A 22 -12.36 19.13 2.41
C ASN A 22 -11.73 19.42 1.05
N SER A 23 -10.40 19.59 0.99
CA SER A 23 -9.66 19.84 -0.25
C SER A 23 -9.37 18.59 -1.05
N THR A 24 -9.34 17.41 -0.40
CA THR A 24 -9.00 16.15 -1.07
C THR A 24 -10.23 15.46 -1.68
N PHE A 25 -11.33 15.42 -0.94
CA PHE A 25 -12.53 14.72 -1.38
C PHE A 25 -13.47 15.66 -2.12
N ASP A 26 -13.97 15.21 -3.27
CA ASP A 26 -15.04 15.90 -3.98
C ASP A 26 -16.39 15.82 -3.21
N SER A 27 -17.35 16.60 -3.67
CA SER A 27 -18.68 16.70 -3.06
C SER A 27 -19.43 15.36 -3.01
N GLU A 28 -19.24 14.49 -3.99
CA GLU A 28 -19.85 13.16 -4.05
C GLU A 28 -19.27 12.21 -2.99
N THR A 29 -17.95 12.21 -2.85
CA THR A 29 -17.25 11.41 -1.84
C THR A 29 -17.57 11.92 -0.44
N GLN A 30 -17.61 13.24 -0.26
CA GLN A 30 -18.04 13.86 1.01
C GLN A 30 -19.49 13.53 1.36
N ALA A 31 -20.40 13.51 0.38
CA ALA A 31 -21.79 13.12 0.60
C ALA A 31 -21.92 11.65 1.04
N SER A 32 -21.14 10.76 0.41
CA SER A 32 -21.09 9.32 0.75
C SER A 32 -20.57 9.10 2.17
N LEU A 33 -19.51 9.82 2.56
CA LEU A 33 -18.95 9.82 3.92
C LEU A 33 -19.93 10.33 4.98
N LYS A 34 -20.71 11.38 4.67
CA LYS A 34 -21.75 11.90 5.58
C LYS A 34 -22.87 10.89 5.78
N ASN A 35 -23.35 10.26 4.70
CA ASN A 35 -24.40 9.25 4.78
C ASN A 35 -24.00 8.03 5.63
N ALA A 36 -22.72 7.65 5.59
CA ALA A 36 -22.18 6.60 6.44
C ALA A 36 -22.17 6.93 7.93
N THR A 37 -22.11 8.22 8.29
CA THR A 37 -22.21 8.67 9.69
C THR A 37 -23.61 8.45 10.25
N ASP A 38 -24.64 8.56 9.40
CA ASP A 38 -26.04 8.42 9.79
C ASP A 38 -26.48 6.94 9.85
N THR A 39 -25.96 6.12 8.94
CA THR A 39 -26.33 4.69 8.82
C THR A 39 -25.42 3.75 9.62
N GLY A 40 -24.24 4.24 10.04
CA GLY A 40 -23.20 3.44 10.69
C GLY A 40 -22.50 2.45 9.75
N ILE A 41 -22.90 2.40 8.47
CA ILE A 41 -22.31 1.55 7.45
C ILE A 41 -21.58 2.46 6.47
N PHE A 42 -20.27 2.29 6.38
CA PHE A 42 -19.46 3.01 5.42
C PHE A 42 -19.10 2.09 4.25
N GLU A 43 -19.76 2.30 3.11
CA GLU A 43 -19.38 1.62 1.87
C GLU A 43 -18.23 2.40 1.21
N LEU A 44 -17.04 1.84 1.35
CA LEU A 44 -15.81 2.37 0.77
C LEU A 44 -15.52 1.71 -0.57
N GLU A 45 -15.78 2.43 -1.66
CA GLU A 45 -15.29 2.02 -2.97
C GLU A 45 -13.81 2.41 -3.13
N PHE A 46 -12.94 1.40 -3.25
CA PHE A 46 -11.52 1.60 -3.51
C PHE A 46 -11.21 1.48 -5.01
N LYS A 47 -11.69 2.44 -5.81
CA LYS A 47 -11.27 2.59 -7.22
C LYS A 47 -10.05 3.53 -7.29
N GLU A 48 -9.48 3.67 -8.49
CA GLU A 48 -8.27 4.46 -8.73
C GLU A 48 -8.36 5.87 -8.13
N LYS A 49 -9.45 6.59 -8.40
CA LYS A 49 -9.71 7.94 -7.90
C LYS A 49 -9.64 8.02 -6.36
N GLN A 50 -10.31 7.13 -5.64
CA GLN A 50 -10.31 7.13 -4.17
C GLN A 50 -8.94 6.79 -3.60
N CYS A 51 -8.19 5.93 -4.28
CA CYS A 51 -6.82 5.58 -3.88
C CYS A 51 -5.83 6.74 -4.11
N GLU A 52 -6.02 7.52 -5.19
CA GLU A 52 -5.29 8.77 -5.41
C GLU A 52 -5.67 9.82 -4.36
N GLN A 53 -6.97 10.01 -4.09
CA GLN A 53 -7.46 10.89 -3.02
C GLN A 53 -6.85 10.50 -1.67
N MET A 54 -6.81 9.21 -1.32
CA MET A 54 -6.14 8.76 -0.08
C MET A 54 -4.64 9.10 -0.06
N THR A 55 -3.97 9.13 -1.22
CA THR A 55 -2.57 9.57 -1.36
C THR A 55 -2.39 11.06 -1.17
N THR A 56 -3.29 11.86 -1.72
CA THR A 56 -3.34 13.31 -1.49
C THR A 56 -3.63 13.62 -0.02
N LEU A 57 -4.59 12.92 0.59
CA LEU A 57 -4.96 13.10 1.99
C LEU A 57 -3.78 12.80 2.91
N GLN A 58 -3.09 11.67 2.71
CA GLN A 58 -1.90 11.32 3.50
C GLN A 58 -0.86 12.43 3.45
N LYS A 59 -0.46 12.88 2.25
CA LYS A 59 0.57 13.91 2.08
C LYS A 59 0.17 15.20 2.80
N CYS A 60 -1.09 15.59 2.69
CA CYS A 60 -1.61 16.78 3.36
C CYS A 60 -1.58 16.63 4.89
N VAL A 61 -2.12 15.54 5.43
CA VAL A 61 -2.20 15.29 6.88
C VAL A 61 -0.80 15.17 7.49
N VAL A 62 0.11 14.43 6.84
CA VAL A 62 1.50 14.31 7.30
C VAL A 62 2.16 15.68 7.37
N LYS A 63 2.01 16.52 6.34
CA LYS A 63 2.55 17.89 6.32
C LYS A 63 1.96 18.79 7.41
N VAL A 64 0.70 18.59 7.79
CA VAL A 64 0.08 19.30 8.91
C VAL A 64 0.72 18.86 10.24
N LEU A 65 0.91 17.56 10.43
CA LEU A 65 1.45 16.96 11.66
C LEU A 65 2.97 17.11 11.79
N GLU A 66 3.71 17.36 10.70
CA GLU A 66 5.12 17.74 10.76
C GLU A 66 5.35 19.06 11.50
N LYS A 67 4.30 19.90 11.60
CA LYS A 67 4.33 21.15 12.38
C LYS A 67 4.10 20.92 13.89
N CYS A 68 3.97 19.67 14.34
CA CYS A 68 3.91 19.33 15.75
C CYS A 68 5.29 19.53 16.41
N PRO A 69 5.35 19.81 17.73
CA PRO A 69 6.61 19.88 18.47
C PRO A 69 7.45 18.60 18.37
N LYS A 70 6.79 17.44 18.23
CA LYS A 70 7.43 16.15 17.98
C LYS A 70 6.99 15.58 16.63
N PRO A 71 7.87 15.56 15.61
CA PRO A 71 7.52 15.09 14.28
C PRO A 71 7.27 13.57 14.21
N THR A 72 7.62 12.82 15.25
CA THR A 72 7.35 11.37 15.38
C THR A 72 5.88 11.03 15.14
N SER A 73 4.95 11.91 15.52
CA SER A 73 3.51 11.74 15.28
C SER A 73 3.15 11.72 13.80
N ALA A 74 3.84 12.52 12.97
CA ALA A 74 3.65 12.54 11.52
C ALA A 74 4.10 11.22 10.88
N ASN A 75 5.28 10.70 11.26
CA ASN A 75 5.80 9.43 10.75
C ASN A 75 4.90 8.22 11.09
N ILE A 76 4.28 8.23 12.28
CA ILE A 76 3.33 7.18 12.66
C ILE A 76 2.09 7.24 11.78
N VAL A 77 1.55 8.44 11.54
CA VAL A 77 0.38 8.62 10.67
C VAL A 77 0.72 8.27 9.22
N ASP A 78 1.91 8.63 8.73
CA ASP A 78 2.40 8.21 7.42
C ASP A 78 2.43 6.67 7.30
N SER A 79 3.01 6.00 8.31
CA SER A 79 3.06 4.55 8.38
C SER A 79 1.66 3.91 8.43
N LEU A 80 0.71 4.55 9.12
CA LEU A 80 -0.68 4.12 9.16
C LEU A 80 -1.34 4.21 7.77
N PHE A 81 -1.20 5.33 7.05
CA PHE A 81 -1.73 5.44 5.69
C PHE A 81 -1.11 4.41 4.75
N ASN A 82 0.20 4.17 4.88
CA ASN A 82 0.88 3.13 4.11
C ASN A 82 0.36 1.72 4.44
N PHE A 83 0.05 1.44 5.71
CA PHE A 83 -0.59 0.20 6.12
C PHE A 83 -2.00 0.07 5.52
N VAL A 84 -2.85 1.10 5.64
CA VAL A 84 -4.21 1.11 5.09
C VAL A 84 -4.19 0.89 3.57
N ARG A 85 -3.27 1.52 2.83
CA ARG A 85 -3.13 1.26 1.38
C ARG A 85 -2.80 -0.18 1.06
N LYS A 86 -1.90 -0.79 1.83
CA LYS A 86 -1.50 -2.20 1.64
C LYS A 86 -2.61 -3.17 2.02
N ALA A 87 -3.45 -2.80 2.98
CA ALA A 87 -4.58 -3.59 3.47
C ALA A 87 -5.84 -3.46 2.58
N THR A 88 -5.86 -2.52 1.64
CA THR A 88 -7.00 -2.24 0.76
C THR A 88 -6.68 -2.62 -0.69
N PRO A 89 -7.68 -2.66 -1.59
CA PRO A 89 -7.45 -2.79 -3.04
C PRO A 89 -6.53 -1.69 -3.62
N CYS A 90 -6.32 -0.59 -2.89
CA CYS A 90 -5.45 0.50 -3.32
C CYS A 90 -3.99 0.14 -3.56
N LYS A 91 -3.51 -0.99 -3.03
CA LYS A 91 -2.18 -1.53 -3.36
C LYS A 91 -1.95 -1.76 -4.87
N GLN A 92 -3.03 -1.89 -5.65
CA GLN A 92 -2.93 -2.09 -7.10
C GLN A 92 -2.67 -0.78 -7.86
N PHE A 93 -3.03 0.35 -7.27
CA PHE A 93 -2.84 1.69 -7.85
C PHE A 93 -1.56 2.37 -7.36
N THR A 94 -0.76 1.72 -6.50
CA THR A 94 0.57 2.21 -6.13
C THR A 94 1.60 1.89 -7.22
N LYS A 95 1.47 2.51 -8.38
CA LYS A 95 2.53 2.48 -9.41
C LYS A 95 3.23 3.84 -9.40
N GLY A 96 4.43 3.90 -8.82
CA GLY A 96 5.38 5.00 -9.06
C GLY A 96 5.89 5.82 -7.88
N THR A 97 6.48 5.19 -6.86
CA THR A 97 7.70 5.71 -6.17
C THR A 97 8.68 4.58 -5.84
N GLY A 98 8.59 3.47 -6.56
CA GLY A 98 9.74 2.59 -6.75
C GLY A 98 10.55 3.15 -7.89
N SER A 99 11.82 3.49 -7.63
CA SER A 99 12.80 3.84 -8.64
C SER A 99 12.63 3.04 -9.91
N ALA A 100 12.74 3.72 -11.06
CA ALA A 100 13.38 3.12 -12.21
C ALA A 100 14.74 2.56 -11.76
N ARG A 101 14.78 1.27 -11.41
CA ARG A 101 15.97 0.46 -11.59
C ARG A 101 15.75 -0.26 -12.91
N GLY A 102 16.54 0.16 -13.90
CA GLY A 102 16.43 -0.20 -15.30
C GLY A 102 16.35 -1.71 -15.54
N GLY A 103 15.74 -2.04 -16.68
CA GLY A 103 15.40 -3.39 -17.07
C GLY A 103 16.55 -4.23 -17.59
N SER A 104 16.18 -5.44 -17.97
CA SER A 104 16.59 -6.10 -19.21
C SER A 104 15.43 -7.02 -19.57
N THR A 105 14.73 -6.82 -20.69
CA THR A 105 15.17 -7.14 -22.05
C THR A 105 15.47 -8.63 -22.15
N ASP A 106 14.64 -9.33 -22.93
CA ASP A 106 14.99 -10.56 -23.61
C ASP A 106 16.43 -10.49 -24.15
N GLU A 107 17.30 -11.39 -23.71
CA GLU A 107 18.59 -11.60 -24.35
C GLU A 107 18.80 -13.09 -24.66
N THR A 108 18.51 -13.43 -25.91
CA THR A 108 19.18 -14.52 -26.63
C THR A 108 20.59 -14.03 -26.99
N LYS A 109 21.67 -14.64 -26.46
CA LYS A 109 22.88 -15.01 -27.23
C LYS A 109 23.94 -15.80 -26.42
N SER A 110 24.23 -17.00 -26.94
CA SER A 110 25.49 -17.78 -27.03
C SER A 110 26.62 -17.67 -25.98
N THR A 111 26.82 -18.82 -25.29
CA THR A 111 28.05 -19.57 -24.90
C THR A 111 29.32 -18.83 -24.45
N PRO A 112 29.98 -19.31 -23.37
CA PRO A 112 31.06 -20.31 -23.56
C PRO A 112 31.18 -21.39 -22.45
N GLY A 113 31.57 -22.61 -22.87
CA GLY A 113 32.55 -23.45 -22.15
C GLY A 113 32.20 -24.12 -20.81
N ALA A 114 31.86 -25.40 -20.88
CA ALA A 114 32.27 -26.50 -19.98
C ALA A 114 31.98 -26.39 -18.46
N ALA A 115 30.90 -27.04 -18.00
CA ALA A 115 30.97 -28.20 -17.10
C ALA A 115 29.56 -28.68 -16.72
N SER A 116 29.38 -29.99 -16.78
CA SER A 116 28.19 -30.80 -16.51
C SER A 116 27.30 -30.34 -15.35
N GLY A 117 26.01 -30.10 -15.63
CA GLY A 117 24.97 -29.91 -14.62
C GLY A 117 23.63 -30.39 -15.17
N LEU A 118 23.17 -31.53 -14.65
CA LEU A 118 22.01 -32.32 -15.08
C LEU A 118 20.70 -31.50 -15.09
N THR A 119 20.09 -31.30 -16.26
CA THR A 119 18.77 -30.67 -16.41
C THR A 119 17.67 -31.68 -16.10
N ILE A 120 16.98 -31.48 -14.98
CA ILE A 120 15.81 -32.29 -14.58
C ILE A 120 14.59 -31.74 -15.32
N THR A 121 14.19 -32.41 -16.40
CA THR A 121 12.90 -32.18 -17.06
C THR A 121 11.78 -32.87 -16.28
N ALA A 122 10.62 -32.20 -16.21
CA ALA A 122 9.48 -32.52 -15.35
C ALA A 122 8.70 -33.83 -15.68
N ALA A 123 9.36 -34.84 -16.27
CA ALA A 123 8.72 -36.09 -16.69
C ALA A 123 8.85 -37.25 -15.70
N THR A 124 9.48 -37.09 -14.53
CA THR A 124 9.80 -38.20 -13.61
C THR A 124 8.88 -38.36 -12.39
N LEU A 125 7.79 -37.58 -12.26
CA LEU A 125 6.88 -37.69 -11.10
C LEU A 125 5.95 -38.92 -11.12
N VAL A 126 5.92 -39.72 -12.19
CA VAL A 126 4.96 -40.84 -12.33
C VAL A 126 5.49 -42.17 -11.76
N THR A 127 6.80 -42.32 -11.52
CA THR A 127 7.36 -43.61 -11.03
C THR A 127 7.49 -43.72 -9.51
N ALA A 128 7.26 -42.64 -8.74
CA ALA A 128 7.37 -42.68 -7.28
C ALA A 128 6.15 -43.27 -6.54
N LEU A 129 5.01 -43.47 -7.22
CA LEU A 129 3.80 -44.02 -6.61
C LEU A 129 3.69 -45.56 -6.65
N ALA A 130 4.54 -46.25 -7.43
CA ALA A 130 4.46 -47.71 -7.58
C ALA A 130 5.21 -48.50 -6.49
N ALA A 131 6.07 -47.86 -5.69
CA ALA A 131 6.89 -48.55 -4.68
C ALA A 131 6.23 -48.64 -3.29
N ALA A 132 5.07 -48.00 -3.07
CA ALA A 132 4.40 -47.96 -1.76
C ALA A 132 3.28 -49.01 -1.57
N LEU A 133 3.12 -49.97 -2.51
CA LEU A 133 2.04 -50.97 -2.46
C LEU A 133 2.53 -52.43 -2.38
N LEU A 134 3.82 -52.68 -2.13
CA LEU A 134 4.36 -54.05 -2.04
C LEU A 134 5.29 -54.34 -0.84
N VAL A 135 5.16 -53.59 0.26
CA VAL A 135 5.68 -54.03 1.58
C VAL A 135 4.61 -53.81 2.64
#